data_AF-A0A8H6YUW2-F1
#
_entry.id   AF-A0A8H6YUW2-F1
#
_cell.length_a   1.000
_cell.length_b   1.000
_cell.length_c   1.000
_cell.angle_alpha   90.00
_cell.angle_beta   90.00
_cell.angle_gamma   90.00
#
_symmetry.space_group_name_H-M   'P 1'
#
loop_
_entity.id
_entity.type
_entity.pdbx_description
1 polymer ?
#
loop_
_entity_poly.entity_id
_entity_poly.type
_entity_poly.pdbx_seq_one_letter_code
_entity_poly.pdbx_strand_id
1 'polypeptide(L)'
;MHFLSTFGFALACLASAHASTPVIVKPADGTHISPGQAFDFSYQSIADYGVSSYNYSVYLFTTPPLAFMTSQNFGAGHYFGRFAQPNYPGNPNPSNTPPATFVMPDFSKPPGGFGAGASATNATFYLAVFEEYSNGEGVPGNRISFTANRVIYNATSH
;
A
#
# COMPACT_ATOMS: atom_id res chain seq x y z
N MET A 1 41.85 -30.11 22.35
CA MET A 1 40.58 -30.52 21.71
C MET A 1 39.82 -29.24 21.37
N HIS A 2 39.81 -28.84 20.09
CA HIS A 2 39.15 -27.63 19.62
C HIS A 2 37.65 -27.89 19.44
N PHE A 3 36.81 -27.09 20.11
CA PHE A 3 35.37 -27.06 19.85
C PHE A 3 35.11 -26.10 18.69
N LEU A 4 34.68 -26.64 17.55
CA LEU A 4 34.11 -25.84 16.47
C LEU A 4 32.70 -25.39 16.88
N SER A 5 32.52 -24.08 16.97
CA SER A 5 31.20 -23.44 17.05
C SER A 5 30.72 -23.17 15.63
N THR A 6 29.74 -23.92 15.15
CA THR A 6 29.06 -23.69 13.87
C THR A 6 27.94 -22.68 14.07
N PHE A 7 28.14 -21.45 13.57
CA PHE A 7 27.08 -20.47 13.40
C PHE A 7 26.22 -20.85 12.19
N GLY A 8 24.98 -21.29 12.43
CA GLY A 8 23.99 -21.49 11.39
C GLY A 8 23.35 -20.16 10.99
N PHE A 9 23.59 -19.70 9.77
CA PHE A 9 22.88 -18.56 9.18
C PHE A 9 21.53 -19.06 8.63
N ALA A 10 20.43 -18.68 9.27
CA ALA A 10 19.09 -18.99 8.77
C ALA A 10 18.76 -18.04 7.61
N LEU A 11 18.65 -18.58 6.40
CA LEU A 11 18.16 -17.87 5.23
C LEU A 11 16.63 -17.75 5.35
N ALA A 12 16.13 -16.58 5.75
CA ALA A 12 14.71 -16.30 5.71
C ALA A 12 14.28 -16.12 4.24
N CYS A 13 13.76 -17.18 3.62
CA CYS A 13 13.01 -17.06 2.38
C CYS A 13 11.70 -16.30 2.67
N LEU A 14 11.63 -15.04 2.26
CA LEU A 14 10.36 -14.33 2.10
C LEU A 14 9.60 -15.00 0.94
N ALA A 15 8.88 -16.07 1.23
CA ALA A 15 7.94 -16.65 0.29
C ALA A 15 6.86 -15.58 0.02
N SER A 16 6.75 -15.14 -1.24
CA SER A 16 5.63 -14.31 -1.66
C SER A 16 4.39 -15.20 -1.59
N ALA A 17 3.48 -14.90 -0.66
CA ALA A 17 2.21 -15.62 -0.57
C ALA A 17 1.41 -15.32 -1.84
N HIS A 18 1.30 -16.33 -2.70
CA HIS A 18 0.46 -16.26 -3.87
C HIS A 18 -1.00 -16.22 -3.44
N ALA A 19 -1.75 -15.26 -3.98
CA ALA A 19 -3.14 -15.03 -3.60
C ALA A 19 -4.00 -14.60 -4.78
N SER A 20 -5.22 -15.10 -4.81
CA SER A 20 -6.25 -14.71 -5.77
C SER A 20 -6.94 -13.38 -5.43
N THR A 21 -6.75 -12.87 -4.21
CA THR A 21 -7.38 -11.64 -3.70
C THR A 21 -6.32 -10.73 -3.06
N PRO A 22 -6.28 -9.42 -3.43
CA PRO A 22 -5.33 -8.49 -2.85
C PRO A 22 -5.75 -8.13 -1.44
N VAL A 23 -4.79 -7.91 -0.54
CA VAL A 23 -5.10 -7.41 0.80
C VAL A 23 -3.99 -6.51 1.34
N ILE A 24 -4.38 -5.41 1.97
CA ILE A 24 -3.47 -4.62 2.80
C ILE A 24 -3.37 -5.34 4.15
N VAL A 25 -2.25 -6.01 4.38
CA VAL A 25 -1.99 -6.76 5.62
C VAL A 25 -1.66 -5.80 6.76
N LYS A 26 -0.88 -4.74 6.46
CA LYS A 26 -0.56 -3.67 7.39
C LYS A 26 -0.65 -2.29 6.71
N PRO A 27 -1.16 -1.26 7.40
CA PRO A 27 -1.80 -1.32 8.71
C PRO A 27 -3.14 -2.08 8.67
N ALA A 28 -3.55 -2.69 9.78
CA ALA A 28 -4.86 -3.32 9.87
C ALA A 28 -5.98 -2.26 9.77
N ASP A 29 -7.18 -2.67 9.34
CA ASP A 29 -8.33 -1.78 9.29
C ASP A 29 -8.63 -1.17 10.67
N GLY A 30 -8.84 0.14 10.71
CA GLY A 30 -9.06 0.91 11.94
C GLY A 30 -7.80 1.28 12.72
N THR A 31 -6.59 1.04 12.20
CA THR A 31 -5.35 1.40 12.91
C THR A 31 -5.26 2.90 13.15
N HIS A 32 -4.91 3.30 14.37
CA HIS A 32 -4.68 4.71 14.74
C HIS A 32 -3.25 5.12 14.37
N ILE A 33 -3.11 6.22 13.63
CA ILE A 33 -1.80 6.71 13.19
C ILE A 33 -1.75 8.23 13.33
N SER A 34 -0.79 8.72 14.11
CA SER A 34 -0.58 10.15 14.32
C SER A 34 0.10 10.84 13.13
N PRO A 35 -0.11 12.15 12.91
CA PRO A 35 0.64 12.91 11.91
C PRO A 35 2.15 12.79 12.15
N GLY A 36 2.92 12.53 11.09
CA GLY A 36 4.38 12.32 11.16
C GLY A 36 4.81 10.96 11.74
N GLN A 37 3.89 10.11 12.18
CA GLN A 37 4.21 8.79 12.70
C GLN A 37 4.57 7.84 11.55
N ALA A 38 5.65 7.08 11.72
CA ALA A 38 5.96 5.96 10.84
C ALA A 38 5.00 4.78 11.12
N PHE A 39 4.57 4.09 10.07
CA PHE A 39 3.73 2.90 10.16
C PHE A 39 4.19 1.82 9.19
N ASP A 40 4.07 0.56 9.61
CA ASP A 40 4.37 -0.60 8.77
C ASP A 40 3.42 -0.64 7.58
N PHE A 41 3.98 -0.91 6.40
CA PHE A 41 3.20 -1.22 5.22
C PHE A 41 3.53 -2.63 4.74
N SER A 42 2.49 -3.44 4.58
CA SER A 42 2.59 -4.77 4.00
C SER A 42 1.36 -5.03 3.17
N TYR A 43 1.59 -5.47 1.95
CA TYR A 43 0.57 -5.72 0.95
C TYR A 43 0.74 -7.15 0.41
N GLN A 44 -0.37 -7.81 0.13
CA GLN A 44 -0.40 -9.08 -0.58
C GLN A 44 -0.97 -8.81 -1.97
N SER A 45 -0.11 -8.95 -2.99
CA SER A 45 -0.47 -8.78 -4.41
C SER A 45 -1.36 -9.91 -4.93
N ILE A 46 -2.13 -9.63 -5.99
CA ILE A 46 -2.80 -10.66 -6.79
C ILE A 46 -1.78 -11.29 -7.73
N ALA A 47 -1.01 -12.21 -7.19
CA ALA A 47 -0.18 -13.11 -7.98
C ALA A 47 -0.46 -14.54 -7.57
N ASP A 48 -0.86 -15.39 -8.50
CA ASP A 48 -1.17 -16.81 -8.26
C ASP A 48 -0.95 -17.62 -9.54
N TYR A 49 -1.17 -18.94 -9.50
CA TYR A 49 -1.09 -19.76 -10.69
C TYR A 49 -2.07 -19.25 -11.78
N GLY A 50 -1.51 -18.83 -12.92
CA GLY A 50 -2.28 -18.24 -14.02
C GLY A 50 -2.57 -16.74 -13.86
N VAL A 51 -2.09 -16.09 -12.80
CA VAL A 51 -2.28 -14.67 -12.53
C VAL A 51 -0.96 -13.96 -12.26
N SER A 52 -0.64 -12.96 -13.07
CA SER A 52 0.54 -12.12 -12.92
C SER A 52 0.16 -10.76 -12.35
N SER A 53 0.81 -10.36 -11.25
CA SER A 53 0.78 -9.00 -10.73
C SER A 53 1.84 -8.14 -11.42
N TYR A 54 1.52 -6.88 -11.69
CA TYR A 54 2.45 -5.90 -12.23
C TYR A 54 2.81 -4.84 -11.20
N ASN A 55 2.33 -3.60 -11.39
CA ASN A 55 2.58 -2.51 -10.47
C ASN A 55 1.29 -2.19 -9.70
N TYR A 56 1.47 -1.64 -8.52
CA TYR A 56 0.39 -1.07 -7.75
C TYR A 56 0.76 0.30 -7.22
N SER A 57 -0.26 1.15 -7.05
CA SER A 57 -0.13 2.50 -6.52
C SER A 57 -0.82 2.59 -5.17
N VAL A 58 -0.13 3.22 -4.21
CA VAL A 58 -0.63 3.39 -2.85
C VAL A 58 -1.02 4.85 -2.62
N TYR A 59 -2.27 5.06 -2.23
CA TYR A 59 -2.84 6.36 -1.92
C TYR A 59 -3.41 6.37 -0.50
N LEU A 60 -3.33 7.50 0.18
CA LEU A 60 -4.12 7.80 1.37
C LEU A 60 -5.19 8.81 0.99
N PHE A 61 -6.44 8.39 0.93
CA PHE A 61 -7.56 9.30 0.71
C PHE A 61 -8.07 9.87 2.04
N THR A 62 -8.19 11.19 2.13
CA THR A 62 -8.76 11.88 3.31
C THR A 62 -10.27 12.00 3.24
N THR A 63 -10.84 11.82 2.04
CA THR A 63 -12.27 11.68 1.77
C THR A 63 -12.50 10.52 0.81
N PRO A 64 -13.61 9.77 0.92
CA PRO A 64 -13.93 8.74 -0.06
C PRO A 64 -13.93 9.31 -1.48
N PRO A 65 -13.30 8.65 -2.47
CA PRO A 65 -13.38 9.08 -3.86
C PRO A 65 -14.84 9.11 -4.37
N LEU A 66 -15.15 10.06 -5.24
CA LEU A 66 -16.44 10.13 -5.91
C LEU A 66 -16.63 8.97 -6.90
N ALA A 67 -17.86 8.83 -7.40
CA ALA A 67 -18.15 7.91 -8.50
C ALA A 67 -17.20 8.18 -9.69
N PHE A 68 -16.98 7.14 -10.51
CA PHE A 68 -16.11 7.21 -11.68
C PHE A 68 -16.75 8.04 -12.80
N MET A 69 -16.76 9.35 -12.59
CA MET A 69 -17.32 10.37 -13.46
C MET A 69 -16.42 11.60 -13.43
N THR A 70 -16.50 12.43 -14.47
CA THR A 70 -15.75 13.69 -14.53
C THR A 70 -16.11 14.57 -13.34
N SER A 71 -15.11 14.93 -12.52
CA SER A 71 -15.24 15.84 -11.39
C SER A 71 -14.00 16.70 -11.27
N GLN A 72 -14.19 17.97 -10.89
CA GLN A 72 -13.10 18.86 -10.52
C GLN A 72 -12.42 18.40 -9.22
N ASN A 73 -13.18 17.79 -8.31
CA ASN A 73 -12.71 17.31 -7.01
C ASN A 73 -13.09 15.84 -6.87
N PHE A 74 -12.32 14.94 -7.48
CA PHE A 74 -12.55 13.49 -7.39
C PHE A 74 -12.32 12.95 -5.97
N GLY A 75 -11.34 13.50 -5.26
CA GLY A 75 -10.99 13.18 -3.89
C GLY A 75 -9.80 14.01 -3.42
N ALA A 76 -9.50 13.97 -2.12
CA ALA A 76 -8.32 14.58 -1.52
C ALA A 76 -7.46 13.50 -0.86
N GLY A 77 -6.14 13.71 -0.80
CA GLY A 77 -5.25 12.68 -0.28
C GLY A 77 -3.76 12.91 -0.50
N HIS A 78 -3.01 11.82 -0.29
CA HIS A 78 -1.57 11.74 -0.46
C HIS A 78 -1.21 10.51 -1.29
N TYR A 79 -0.24 10.65 -2.20
CA TYR A 79 0.30 9.56 -2.99
C TYR A 79 1.63 9.11 -2.40
N PHE A 80 1.74 7.85 -1.99
CA PHE A 80 2.97 7.31 -1.42
C PHE A 80 3.94 6.82 -2.48
N GLY A 81 3.43 6.30 -3.60
CA GLY A 81 4.28 5.78 -4.68
C GLY A 81 3.64 4.64 -5.46
N ARG A 82 4.42 4.16 -6.42
CA ARG A 82 4.11 3.02 -7.29
C ARG A 82 5.16 1.95 -7.09
N PHE A 83 4.72 0.78 -6.72
CA PHE A 83 5.57 -0.32 -6.32
C PHE A 83 5.19 -1.60 -7.06
N ALA A 84 6.03 -2.63 -6.95
CA ALA A 84 5.74 -3.97 -7.44
C ALA A 84 6.28 -5.01 -6.45
N GLN A 85 5.67 -6.19 -6.43
CA GLN A 85 6.13 -7.33 -5.65
C GLN A 85 6.69 -8.44 -6.54
N PRO A 86 7.73 -9.15 -6.09
CA PRO A 86 8.21 -10.35 -6.77
C PRO A 86 7.06 -11.34 -7.02
N ASN A 87 6.89 -11.76 -8.26
CA ASN A 87 5.96 -12.82 -8.63
C ASN A 87 6.41 -13.57 -9.90
N TYR A 88 5.99 -14.82 -10.05
CA TYR A 88 6.31 -15.66 -11.19
C TYR A 88 5.02 -16.14 -11.89
N PRO A 89 4.92 -16.07 -13.24
CA PRO A 89 5.94 -15.65 -14.20
C PRO A 89 5.99 -14.13 -14.48
N GLY A 90 5.20 -13.29 -13.79
CA GLY A 90 5.05 -11.87 -14.10
C GLY A 90 6.32 -11.04 -13.97
N ASN A 91 6.83 -10.87 -12.74
CA ASN A 91 8.08 -10.14 -12.50
C ASN A 91 8.80 -10.66 -11.24
N PRO A 92 9.80 -11.55 -11.39
CA PRO A 92 10.48 -12.14 -10.24
C PRO A 92 11.37 -11.16 -9.45
N ASN A 93 11.82 -10.05 -10.07
CA ASN A 93 12.79 -9.12 -9.48
C ASN A 93 12.42 -7.66 -9.80
N PRO A 94 11.34 -7.11 -9.24
CA PRO A 94 10.96 -5.71 -9.45
C PRO A 94 12.01 -4.75 -8.91
N SER A 95 12.26 -3.65 -9.63
CA SER A 95 13.19 -2.59 -9.22
C SER A 95 12.59 -1.59 -8.23
N ASN A 96 11.28 -1.61 -8.04
CA ASN A 96 10.50 -0.68 -7.22
C ASN A 96 9.71 -1.40 -6.13
N THR A 97 10.38 -2.16 -5.27
CA THR A 97 9.72 -2.76 -4.11
C THR A 97 9.24 -1.68 -3.13
N PRO A 98 8.12 -1.91 -2.40
CA PRO A 98 7.66 -0.95 -1.41
C PRO A 98 8.66 -0.86 -0.25
N PRO A 99 8.80 0.31 0.40
CA PRO A 99 9.51 0.38 1.67
C PRO A 99 8.73 -0.42 2.74
N ALA A 100 9.43 -0.88 3.77
CA ALA A 100 8.79 -1.58 4.90
C ALA A 100 7.86 -0.67 5.71
N THR A 101 8.09 0.64 5.66
CA THR A 101 7.32 1.64 6.40
C THR A 101 7.02 2.86 5.53
N PHE A 102 5.87 3.47 5.81
CA PHE A 102 5.53 4.81 5.34
C PHE A 102 5.46 5.77 6.53
N VAL A 103 5.39 7.07 6.24
CA VAL A 103 5.20 8.12 7.24
C VAL A 103 3.86 8.81 6.97
N MET A 104 3.02 8.90 8.00
CA MET A 104 1.73 9.57 7.90
C MET A 104 1.92 11.07 7.64
N PRO A 105 1.33 11.64 6.57
CA PRO A 105 1.47 13.06 6.28
C PRO A 105 0.86 13.95 7.39
N ASP A 106 1.51 15.07 7.65
CA ASP A 106 0.95 16.14 8.48
C ASP A 106 0.19 17.12 7.60
N PHE A 107 -1.13 16.91 7.48
CA PHE A 107 -1.98 17.72 6.62
C PHE A 107 -2.27 19.12 7.17
N SER A 108 -1.91 19.41 8.43
CA SER A 108 -1.98 20.78 8.96
C SER A 108 -0.97 21.70 8.27
N LYS A 109 0.06 21.13 7.64
CA LYS A 109 1.08 21.87 6.90
C LYS A 109 0.67 22.04 5.44
N PRO A 110 0.92 23.22 4.84
CA PRO A 110 0.65 23.43 3.43
C PRO A 110 1.54 22.53 2.56
N PRO A 111 1.02 21.95 1.47
CA PRO A 111 1.81 21.14 0.53
C PRO A 111 2.73 21.99 -0.38
N GLY A 112 2.64 23.33 -0.28
CA GLY A 112 3.32 24.29 -1.14
C GLY A 112 2.38 24.94 -2.17
N GLY A 113 2.88 25.95 -2.88
CA GLY A 113 2.10 26.72 -3.86
C GLY A 113 0.87 27.40 -3.23
N PHE A 114 -0.27 27.32 -3.91
CA PHE A 114 -1.56 27.85 -3.43
C PHE A 114 -2.31 26.87 -2.49
N GLY A 115 -1.70 25.74 -2.14
CA GLY A 115 -2.31 24.77 -1.24
C GLY A 115 -2.24 25.25 0.23
N ALA A 116 -3.38 25.21 0.92
CA ALA A 116 -3.45 25.41 2.36
C ALA A 116 -3.43 24.07 3.09
N GLY A 117 -2.85 24.05 4.30
CA GLY A 117 -2.99 22.93 5.23
C GLY A 117 -4.35 22.96 5.94
N ALA A 118 -4.79 21.81 6.42
CA ALA A 118 -5.98 21.65 7.24
C ALA A 118 -5.74 20.63 8.36
N SER A 119 -6.05 21.03 9.60
CA SER A 119 -6.01 20.13 10.75
C SER A 119 -7.20 19.16 10.72
N ALA A 120 -6.94 17.92 11.13
CA ALA A 120 -7.96 16.90 11.35
C ALA A 120 -7.61 16.11 12.61
N THR A 121 -8.63 15.66 13.34
CA THR A 121 -8.51 14.88 14.58
C THR A 121 -9.60 13.82 14.60
N ASN A 122 -9.26 12.60 15.01
CA ASN A 122 -10.17 11.44 14.99
C ASN A 122 -10.84 11.23 13.61
N ALA A 123 -10.12 11.53 12.52
CA ALA A 123 -10.67 11.46 11.17
C ALA A 123 -10.44 10.07 10.55
N THR A 124 -11.45 9.51 9.89
CA THR A 124 -11.29 8.25 9.14
C THR A 124 -10.74 8.54 7.75
N PHE A 125 -9.52 8.09 7.48
CA PHE A 125 -8.90 8.11 6.16
C PHE A 125 -8.81 6.70 5.59
N TYR A 126 -8.50 6.58 4.30
CA TYR A 126 -8.52 5.31 3.57
C TYR A 126 -7.17 5.08 2.89
N LEU A 127 -6.39 4.13 3.39
CA LEU A 127 -5.20 3.66 2.70
C LEU A 127 -5.65 2.71 1.60
N ALA A 128 -5.53 3.12 0.35
CA ALA A 128 -5.97 2.43 -0.84
C ALA A 128 -4.79 1.92 -1.67
N VAL A 129 -4.97 0.74 -2.24
CA VAL A 129 -4.06 0.14 -3.23
C VAL A 129 -4.84 -0.16 -4.50
N PHE A 130 -4.35 0.37 -5.62
CA PHE A 130 -4.79 -0.01 -6.96
C PHE A 130 -3.69 -0.87 -7.58
N GLU A 131 -4.00 -2.10 -7.94
CA GLU A 131 -3.01 -3.03 -8.50
C GLU A 131 -3.38 -3.45 -9.92
N GLU A 132 -2.41 -3.40 -10.82
CA GLU A 132 -2.51 -3.90 -12.18
C GLU A 132 -2.19 -5.40 -12.25
N TYR A 133 -3.03 -6.18 -12.93
CA TYR A 133 -2.81 -7.63 -13.09
C TYR A 133 -3.36 -8.19 -14.40
N SER A 134 -2.98 -9.44 -14.71
CA SER A 134 -3.49 -10.24 -15.83
C SER A 134 -3.75 -11.68 -15.39
N ASN A 135 -4.82 -12.31 -15.89
CA ASN A 135 -5.26 -13.65 -15.48
C ASN A 135 -5.43 -14.64 -16.66
N GLY A 136 -4.77 -14.39 -17.79
CA GLY A 136 -4.87 -15.22 -19.00
C GLY A 136 -6.11 -14.97 -19.88
N GLU A 137 -7.09 -14.21 -19.40
CA GLU A 137 -8.22 -13.74 -20.20
C GLU A 137 -7.91 -12.39 -20.86
N GLY A 138 -8.10 -12.31 -22.18
CA GLY A 138 -7.84 -11.09 -22.93
C GLY A 138 -8.81 -9.96 -22.61
N VAL A 139 -8.27 -8.80 -22.24
CA VAL A 139 -9.00 -7.53 -22.09
C VAL A 139 -8.17 -6.39 -22.72
N PRO A 140 -8.77 -5.27 -23.12
CA PRO A 140 -8.01 -4.09 -23.50
C PRO A 140 -7.24 -3.52 -22.30
N GLY A 141 -5.93 -3.74 -22.24
CA GLY A 141 -5.04 -3.27 -21.17
C GLY A 141 -4.88 -4.25 -20.01
N ASN A 142 -4.39 -3.76 -18.88
CA ASN A 142 -4.30 -4.53 -17.64
C ASN A 142 -5.62 -4.45 -16.87
N ARG A 143 -5.96 -5.51 -16.13
CA ARG A 143 -7.02 -5.44 -15.13
C ARG A 143 -6.54 -4.62 -13.95
N ILE A 144 -7.45 -3.96 -13.25
CA ILE A 144 -7.15 -3.17 -12.06
C ILE A 144 -7.96 -3.73 -10.90
N SER A 145 -7.28 -4.12 -9.83
CA SER A 145 -7.90 -4.45 -8.56
C SER A 145 -7.83 -3.26 -7.60
N PHE A 146 -8.73 -3.24 -6.63
CA PHE A 146 -8.78 -2.21 -5.61
C PHE A 146 -9.00 -2.85 -4.25
N THR A 147 -8.22 -2.42 -3.26
CA THR A 147 -8.46 -2.71 -1.84
C THR A 147 -8.14 -1.49 -1.00
N ALA A 148 -8.82 -1.34 0.12
CA ALA A 148 -8.54 -0.25 1.06
C ALA A 148 -8.77 -0.66 2.52
N ASN A 149 -7.91 -0.16 3.41
CA ASN A 149 -8.09 -0.22 4.85
C ASN A 149 -8.36 1.20 5.38
N ARG A 150 -9.27 1.31 6.35
CA ARG A 150 -9.48 2.53 7.11
C ARG A 150 -8.33 2.72 8.08
N VAL A 151 -7.92 3.97 8.27
CA VAL A 151 -7.00 4.38 9.32
C VAL A 151 -7.58 5.58 10.05
N ILE A 152 -7.38 5.64 11.37
CA ILE A 152 -7.84 6.76 12.19
C ILE A 152 -6.69 7.75 12.34
N TYR A 153 -6.82 8.88 11.66
CA TYR A 153 -5.84 9.95 11.65
C TYR A 153 -5.92 10.81 12.90
N ASN A 154 -4.75 11.02 13.53
CA ASN A 154 -4.59 11.92 14.67
C ASN A 154 -5.61 11.59 15.78
N ALA A 155 -5.60 10.33 16.22
CA ALA A 155 -6.50 9.86 17.25
C ALA A 155 -6.11 10.45 18.61
N THR A 156 -7.05 11.07 19.32
CA THR A 156 -6.87 11.48 20.71
C THR A 156 -7.28 10.31 21.59
N SER A 157 -6.38 9.80 22.44
CA SER A 157 -6.68 8.74 23.40
C SER A 157 -7.94 9.07 24.22
N HIS A 158 -8.84 8.11 24.36
CA HIS A 158 -9.87 8.10 25.41
C HIS A 158 -9.36 7.37 26.64
#